data_AF-A0A354DFC5-F1
#
_entry.id   AF-A0A354DFC5-F1
#
_cell.length_a   1.000
_cell.length_b   1.000
_cell.length_c   1.000
_cell.angle_alpha   90.00
_cell.angle_beta   90.00
_cell.angle_gamma   90.00
#
_symmetry.space_group_name_H-M   'P 1'
#
loop_
_entity.id
_entity.type
_entity.pdbx_description
1 polymer ?
#
loop_
_entity_poly.entity_id
_entity_poly.type
_entity_poly.pdbx_seq_one_letter_code
_entity_poly.pdbx_strand_id
1 'polypeptide(L)'
;YASSHPEEINALVTWNGIANVDIFGQEVREQIKENGVGYVENARTKQKMPIYPIVIEEIDSHKDEYDLPARVALLKQPILLVQARNDMERIVTGASKLIEQAKQGRLIWIEEAGHTFNTTHPYKDDPPAFAGALAVTFTFLKEKLK
;
A
#
# COMPACT_ATOMS: atom_id res chain seq x y z
N TYR A 1 10.90 -5.88 -6.79
CA TYR A 1 10.66 -5.48 -5.38
C TYR A 1 11.92 -4.95 -4.73
N ALA A 2 11.81 -4.13 -3.69
CA ALA A 2 12.96 -3.71 -2.88
C ALA A 2 13.71 -4.92 -2.28
N SER A 3 12.98 -5.97 -1.87
CA SER A 3 13.57 -7.22 -1.39
C SER A 3 14.39 -7.99 -2.43
N SER A 4 14.21 -7.70 -3.72
CA SER A 4 14.99 -8.28 -4.82
C SER A 4 16.32 -7.55 -5.07
N HIS A 5 16.53 -6.37 -4.48
CA HIS A 5 17.72 -5.53 -4.71
C HIS A 5 18.40 -5.19 -3.38
N PRO A 6 18.83 -6.19 -2.59
CA PRO A 6 19.25 -5.96 -1.23
C PRO A 6 20.57 -5.17 -1.10
N GLU A 7 21.37 -5.10 -2.16
CA GLU A 7 22.64 -4.37 -2.18
C GLU A 7 22.47 -2.92 -2.64
N GLU A 8 21.38 -2.61 -3.36
CA GLU A 8 21.10 -1.28 -3.92
C GLU A 8 20.16 -0.47 -3.03
N ILE A 9 19.34 -1.14 -2.21
CA ILE A 9 18.37 -0.49 -1.32
C ILE A 9 18.84 -0.60 0.13
N ASN A 10 19.01 0.55 0.79
CA ASN A 10 19.42 0.63 2.19
C ASN A 10 18.25 0.71 3.17
N ALA A 11 17.12 1.30 2.77
CA ALA A 11 15.94 1.47 3.62
C ALA A 11 14.68 1.61 2.75
N LEU A 12 13.52 1.24 3.31
CA LEU A 12 12.21 1.37 2.65
C LEU A 12 11.26 2.22 3.49
N VAL A 13 10.49 3.09 2.83
CA VAL A 13 9.37 3.82 3.44
C VAL A 13 8.14 3.62 2.57
N THR A 14 7.00 3.31 3.18
CA THR A 14 5.71 3.27 2.48
C THR A 14 4.68 4.10 3.24
N TRP A 15 3.84 4.82 2.50
CA TRP A 15 2.75 5.62 3.04
C TRP A 15 1.42 5.03 2.60
N ASN A 16 0.55 4.70 3.55
CA ASN A 16 -0.79 4.16 3.27
C ASN A 16 -0.78 2.99 2.27
N GLY A 17 0.22 2.11 2.41
CA GLY A 17 0.52 1.05 1.45
C GLY A 17 -0.46 -0.13 1.51
N ILE A 18 -0.68 -0.78 0.37
CA ILE A 18 -1.46 -2.02 0.31
C ILE A 18 -0.64 -3.21 0.79
N ALA A 19 -1.33 -4.22 1.34
CA ALA A 19 -0.74 -5.53 1.65
C ALA A 19 -1.20 -6.65 0.71
N ASN A 20 -2.15 -6.36 -0.18
CA ASN A 20 -2.63 -7.31 -1.17
C ASN A 20 -2.94 -6.55 -2.46
N VAL A 21 -2.37 -7.00 -3.57
CA VAL A 21 -2.63 -6.43 -4.91
C VAL A 21 -3.99 -6.88 -5.44
N ASP A 22 -4.45 -8.06 -5.03
CA ASP A 22 -5.73 -8.59 -5.45
C ASP A 22 -6.84 -8.00 -4.59
N ILE A 23 -7.35 -6.87 -5.07
CA ILE A 23 -8.51 -6.20 -4.51
C ILE A 23 -9.81 -6.57 -5.25
N PHE A 24 -9.73 -7.51 -6.20
CA PHE A 24 -10.84 -7.90 -7.05
C PHE A 24 -11.56 -9.10 -6.42
N GLY A 25 -12.71 -8.84 -5.82
CA GLY A 25 -13.55 -9.89 -5.23
C GLY A 25 -14.03 -10.91 -6.26
N GLN A 26 -14.59 -12.01 -5.75
CA GLN A 26 -15.17 -13.11 -6.53
C GLN A 26 -16.12 -12.61 -7.62
N GLU A 27 -16.97 -11.63 -7.30
CA GLU A 27 -17.96 -11.06 -8.21
C GLU A 27 -17.32 -10.45 -9.48
N VAL A 28 -16.22 -9.70 -9.35
CA VAL A 28 -15.53 -9.11 -10.51
C VAL A 28 -14.94 -10.21 -11.39
N ARG A 29 -14.36 -11.25 -10.76
CA ARG A 29 -13.79 -12.40 -11.47
C ARG A 29 -14.86 -13.21 -12.21
N GLU A 30 -16.04 -13.36 -11.63
CA GLU A 30 -17.20 -14.01 -12.28
C GLU A 30 -17.71 -13.18 -13.47
N GLN A 31 -17.86 -11.86 -13.30
CA GLN A 31 -18.24 -10.98 -14.42
C GLN A 31 -17.25 -11.07 -15.59
N ILE A 32 -15.95 -11.10 -15.31
CA ILE A 32 -14.91 -11.28 -16.33
C ILE A 32 -15.08 -12.60 -17.06
N LYS A 33 -15.31 -13.69 -16.31
CA LYS A 33 -15.48 -15.03 -16.88
C LYS A 33 -16.71 -15.11 -17.80
N GLU A 34 -17.81 -14.46 -17.42
CA GLU A 34 -19.07 -14.51 -18.17
C GLU A 34 -19.10 -13.54 -19.36
N ASN A 35 -18.56 -12.33 -19.17
CA ASN A 35 -18.77 -11.21 -20.08
C ASN A 35 -17.48 -10.71 -20.76
N GLY A 36 -16.32 -11.26 -20.42
CA GLY A 36 -15.01 -10.77 -20.87
C GLY A 36 -14.57 -9.45 -20.22
N VAL A 37 -15.34 -8.92 -19.27
CA VAL A 37 -15.05 -7.70 -18.51
C VAL A 37 -15.83 -7.70 -17.19
N GLY A 38 -15.19 -7.25 -16.11
CA GLY A 38 -15.83 -7.01 -14.81
C GLY A 38 -15.77 -5.55 -14.42
N TYR A 39 -16.48 -5.14 -13.37
CA TYR A 39 -16.56 -3.74 -12.97
C TYR A 39 -16.33 -3.53 -11.48
N VAL A 40 -15.51 -2.53 -11.15
CA VAL A 40 -15.36 -2.02 -9.78
C VAL A 40 -15.97 -0.62 -9.72
N GLU A 41 -16.78 -0.35 -8.70
CA GLU A 41 -17.35 0.98 -8.50
C GLU A 41 -16.32 1.96 -7.91
N ASN A 42 -16.19 3.13 -8.51
CA ASN A 42 -15.46 4.24 -7.90
C ASN A 42 -16.27 4.77 -6.71
N ALA A 43 -15.70 4.67 -5.49
CA ALA A 43 -16.40 5.08 -4.27
C ALA A 43 -16.86 6.56 -4.28
N ARG A 44 -16.16 7.44 -5.01
CA ARG A 44 -16.44 8.88 -5.07
C ARG A 44 -17.44 9.24 -6.17
N THR A 45 -17.29 8.68 -7.37
CA THR A 45 -18.09 9.08 -8.55
C THR A 45 -19.20 8.09 -8.88
N LYS A 46 -19.23 6.92 -8.24
CA LYS A 46 -20.13 5.81 -8.57
C LYS A 46 -19.99 5.28 -9.99
N GLN A 47 -18.90 5.66 -10.66
CA GLN A 47 -18.55 5.19 -11.98
C GLN A 47 -18.14 3.72 -11.91
N LYS A 48 -18.71 2.89 -12.79
CA LYS A 48 -18.24 1.52 -13.03
C LYS A 48 -16.94 1.56 -13.83
N MET A 49 -15.84 1.12 -13.23
CA MET A 49 -14.53 1.06 -13.85
C MET A 49 -14.30 -0.36 -14.40
N PRO A 50 -14.06 -0.52 -15.71
CA PRO A 50 -13.90 -1.84 -16.32
C PRO A 50 -12.56 -2.46 -15.93
N ILE A 51 -12.59 -3.75 -15.61
CA ILE A 51 -11.44 -4.61 -15.34
C ILE A 51 -11.45 -5.73 -16.37
N TYR A 52 -10.37 -5.85 -17.13
CA TYR A 52 -10.23 -6.84 -18.19
C TYR A 52 -9.46 -8.08 -17.69
N PRO A 53 -9.65 -9.26 -18.34
CA PRO A 53 -9.02 -10.52 -17.93
C PRO A 53 -7.52 -10.42 -17.68
N ILE A 54 -6.81 -9.65 -18.51
CA ILE A 54 -5.35 -9.46 -18.41
C ILE A 54 -4.89 -9.03 -17.02
N VAL A 55 -5.67 -8.22 -16.29
CA VAL A 55 -5.29 -7.78 -14.94
C VAL A 55 -5.34 -8.94 -13.96
N ILE A 56 -6.37 -9.78 -14.07
CA ILE A 56 -6.56 -10.94 -13.19
C ILE A 56 -5.56 -12.04 -13.52
N GLU A 57 -5.34 -12.29 -14.81
CA GLU A 57 -4.36 -13.27 -15.30
C GLU A 57 -2.94 -12.88 -14.85
N GLU A 58 -2.57 -11.60 -14.91
CA GLU A 58 -1.28 -11.11 -14.44
C GLU A 58 -1.12 -11.34 -12.93
N ILE A 59 -2.13 -10.99 -12.14
CA ILE A 59 -2.13 -11.21 -10.70
C ILE A 59 -2.00 -12.71 -10.38
N ASP A 60 -2.75 -13.55 -11.09
CA ASP A 60 -2.82 -14.98 -10.80
C ASP A 60 -1.56 -15.74 -11.24
N SER A 61 -0.91 -15.29 -12.31
CA SER A 61 0.35 -15.87 -12.82
C SER A 61 1.57 -15.49 -11.98
N HIS A 62 1.50 -14.38 -11.24
CA HIS A 62 2.61 -13.84 -10.43
C HIS A 62 2.28 -13.81 -8.93
N LYS A 63 1.43 -14.73 -8.43
CA LYS A 63 0.98 -14.76 -7.01
C LYS A 63 2.12 -14.67 -6.01
N ASP A 64 3.17 -15.46 -6.20
CA ASP A 64 4.33 -15.48 -5.29
C ASP A 64 5.15 -14.18 -5.37
N GLU A 65 5.13 -13.51 -6.52
CA GLU A 65 5.76 -12.21 -6.72
C GLU A 65 4.96 -11.08 -6.09
N TYR A 66 3.64 -11.18 -6.15
CA TYR A 66 2.70 -10.20 -5.59
C TYR A 66 2.29 -10.43 -4.13
N ASP A 67 2.75 -11.50 -3.49
CA ASP A 67 2.59 -11.72 -2.05
C ASP A 67 3.48 -10.73 -1.25
N LEU A 68 2.95 -9.53 -1.02
CA LEU A 68 3.67 -8.45 -0.33
C LEU A 68 4.11 -8.83 1.10
N PRO A 69 3.28 -9.49 1.94
CA PRO A 69 3.73 -10.02 3.23
C PRO A 69 4.95 -10.95 3.11
N ALA A 70 4.93 -11.90 2.18
CA ALA A 70 6.08 -12.78 1.95
C ALA A 70 7.32 -11.98 1.49
N ARG A 71 7.13 -10.98 0.62
CA ARG A 71 8.22 -10.10 0.18
C ARG A 71 8.80 -9.25 1.31
N VAL A 72 7.97 -8.80 2.26
CA VAL A 72 8.43 -8.08 3.47
C VAL A 72 9.16 -9.01 4.42
N ALA A 73 8.74 -10.27 4.58
CA ALA A 73 9.45 -11.27 5.39
C ALA A 73 10.88 -11.54 4.87
N LEU A 74 11.10 -11.41 3.56
CA LEU A 74 12.42 -11.55 2.94
C LEU A 74 13.29 -10.29 3.05
N LEU A 75 12.72 -9.14 3.37
CA LEU A 75 13.43 -7.88 3.44
C LEU A 75 14.49 -7.91 4.55
N LYS A 76 15.73 -7.54 4.21
CA LYS A 76 16.85 -7.42 5.17
C LYS A 76 16.99 -5.99 5.68
N GLN A 77 16.54 -5.03 4.88
CA GLN A 77 16.57 -3.60 5.13
C GLN A 77 15.55 -3.20 6.20
N PRO A 78 15.82 -2.10 6.93
CA PRO A 78 14.80 -1.45 7.74
C PRO A 78 13.65 -0.94 6.86
N ILE A 79 12.43 -1.11 7.35
CA ILE A 79 11.20 -0.60 6.72
C ILE A 79 10.43 0.28 7.69
N LEU A 80 9.99 1.44 7.21
CA LEU A 80 9.03 2.31 7.88
C LEU A 80 7.70 2.27 7.13
N LEU A 81 6.65 1.86 7.84
CA LEU A 81 5.27 2.00 7.39
C LEU A 81 4.67 3.24 8.09
N VAL A 82 4.27 4.25 7.31
CA VAL A 82 3.52 5.40 7.81
C VAL A 82 2.07 5.24 7.39
N GLN A 83 1.17 5.10 8.35
CA GLN A 83 -0.21 4.72 8.11
C GLN A 83 -1.16 5.70 8.76
N ALA A 84 -2.10 6.24 7.99
CA ALA A 84 -3.19 7.05 8.53
C ALA A 84 -4.18 6.14 9.29
N ARG A 85 -4.54 6.52 10.51
CA ARG A 85 -5.36 5.69 11.41
C ARG A 85 -6.79 5.52 10.89
N ASN A 86 -7.33 6.54 10.22
CA ASN A 86 -8.69 6.57 9.70
C ASN A 86 -8.73 6.33 8.17
N ASP A 87 -7.71 5.66 7.62
CA ASP A 87 -7.74 5.18 6.23
C ASP A 87 -8.76 4.03 6.06
N MET A 88 -8.97 3.59 4.82
CA MET A 88 -9.75 2.40 4.50
C MET A 88 -9.27 1.19 5.31
N GLU A 89 -10.20 0.44 5.89
CA GLU A 89 -9.93 -0.70 6.76
C GLU A 89 -8.93 -1.70 6.15
N ARG A 90 -9.04 -1.99 4.84
CA ARG A 90 -8.11 -2.88 4.14
C ARG A 90 -6.65 -2.40 4.15
N ILE A 91 -6.43 -1.08 4.16
CA ILE A 91 -5.09 -0.47 4.20
C ILE A 91 -4.56 -0.51 5.63
N VAL A 92 -5.38 -0.12 6.61
CA VAL A 92 -5.05 -0.17 8.05
C VAL A 92 -4.68 -1.59 8.48
N THR A 93 -5.53 -2.57 8.18
CA THR A 93 -5.26 -3.99 8.48
C THR A 93 -4.08 -4.52 7.68
N GLY A 94 -3.90 -4.05 6.45
CA GLY A 94 -2.74 -4.37 5.62
C GLY A 94 -1.42 -3.92 6.26
N ALA A 95 -1.35 -2.69 6.77
CA ALA A 95 -0.15 -2.19 7.45
C ALA A 95 0.22 -3.05 8.67
N SER A 96 -0.77 -3.49 9.46
CA SER A 96 -0.56 -4.43 10.57
C SER A 96 0.00 -5.78 10.09
N LYS A 97 -0.54 -6.35 9.01
CA LYS A 97 -0.02 -7.62 8.46
C LYS A 97 1.41 -7.48 7.95
N LEU A 98 1.74 -6.38 7.27
CA LEU A 98 3.08 -6.15 6.75
C LEU A 98 4.10 -5.98 7.88
N ILE A 99 3.75 -5.23 8.94
CA ILE A 99 4.70 -5.02 10.04
C ILE A 99 4.99 -6.31 10.81
N GLU A 100 4.02 -7.21 10.94
CA GLU A 100 4.21 -8.53 11.56
C GLU A 100 5.24 -9.39 10.82
N GLN A 101 5.37 -9.21 9.50
CA GLN A 101 6.36 -9.93 8.70
C GLN A 101 7.73 -9.23 8.67
N ALA A 102 7.80 -7.94 9.02
CA ALA A 102 9.02 -7.16 8.89
C ALA A 102 10.05 -7.51 9.97
N LYS A 103 11.23 -7.97 9.55
CA LYS A 103 12.36 -8.26 10.47
C LYS A 103 12.91 -7.01 11.16
N GLN A 104 12.87 -5.87 10.48
CA GLN A 104 13.34 -4.58 10.97
C GLN A 104 12.31 -3.48 10.66
N GLY A 105 11.10 -3.65 11.19
CA GLY A 105 9.98 -2.77 10.92
C GLY A 105 9.76 -1.68 11.97
N ARG A 106 9.32 -0.50 11.52
CA ARG A 106 8.62 0.49 12.35
C ARG A 106 7.27 0.82 11.68
N LEU A 107 6.18 0.72 12.42
CA LEU A 107 4.86 1.19 11.98
C LEU A 107 4.48 2.41 12.80
N ILE A 108 4.19 3.52 12.12
CA ILE A 108 3.76 4.77 12.74
C ILE A 108 2.36 5.12 12.26
N TRP A 109 1.48 5.31 13.22
CA TRP A 109 0.11 5.75 12.99
C TRP A 109 0.04 7.27 13.00
N ILE A 110 -0.57 7.84 11.96
CA ILE A 110 -0.93 9.25 11.90
C ILE A 110 -2.40 9.34 12.29
N GLU A 111 -2.64 9.85 13.50
CA GLU A 111 -3.99 10.02 14.06
C GLU A 111 -4.78 11.09 13.30
N GLU A 112 -6.11 11.00 13.37
CA GLU A 112 -7.05 11.98 12.77
C GLU A 112 -6.81 12.24 11.26
N ALA A 113 -6.35 11.22 10.53
CA ALA A 113 -5.98 11.32 9.13
C ALA A 113 -6.56 10.17 8.29
N GLY A 114 -7.02 10.50 7.09
CA GLY A 114 -7.40 9.53 6.06
C GLY A 114 -6.29 9.30 5.02
N HIS A 115 -6.66 8.67 3.89
CA HIS A 115 -5.71 8.23 2.85
C HIS A 115 -4.78 9.32 2.30
N THR A 116 -5.22 10.58 2.27
CA THR A 116 -4.43 11.71 1.74
C THR A 116 -3.61 12.44 2.81
N PHE A 117 -3.60 11.95 4.06
CA PHE A 117 -3.10 12.69 5.22
C PHE A 117 -3.68 14.11 5.33
N ASN A 118 -4.96 14.24 4.96
CA ASN A 118 -5.74 15.48 4.95
C ASN A 118 -5.28 16.52 3.91
N THR A 119 -4.38 16.18 3.00
CA THR A 119 -4.08 17.00 1.83
C THR A 119 -5.25 16.96 0.83
N THR A 120 -5.35 17.99 -0.01
CA THR A 120 -6.41 18.13 -1.02
C THR A 120 -5.83 18.44 -2.40
N HIS A 121 -6.63 18.25 -3.45
CA HIS A 121 -6.31 18.72 -4.80
C HIS A 121 -7.23 19.91 -5.17
N PRO A 122 -6.68 21.06 -5.65
CA PRO A 122 -5.25 21.36 -5.75
C PRO A 122 -4.58 21.42 -4.38
N TYR A 123 -3.27 21.13 -4.34
CA TYR A 123 -2.47 21.23 -3.11
C TYR A 123 -2.50 22.68 -2.59
N LYS A 124 -2.64 22.83 -1.27
CA LYS A 124 -2.77 24.14 -0.61
C LYS A 124 -1.69 24.39 0.43
N ASP A 125 -1.50 23.42 1.31
CA ASP A 125 -0.67 23.53 2.51
C ASP A 125 -0.24 22.15 3.02
N ASP A 126 0.50 22.15 4.12
CA ASP A 126 0.92 20.96 4.86
C ASP A 126 0.09 20.80 6.14
N PRO A 127 -1.09 20.16 6.09
CA PRO A 127 -1.84 19.82 7.29
C PRO A 127 -0.97 19.08 8.31
N PRO A 128 -1.28 19.19 9.62
CA PRO A 128 -0.50 18.55 10.67
C PRO A 128 -0.25 17.04 10.45
N ALA A 129 -1.24 16.32 9.89
CA ALA A 129 -1.11 14.91 9.54
C ALA A 129 -0.03 14.65 8.47
N PHE A 130 -0.05 15.42 7.38
CA PHE A 130 0.95 15.33 6.31
C PHE A 130 2.34 15.76 6.79
N ALA A 131 2.42 16.87 7.54
CA ALA A 131 3.66 17.32 8.15
C ALA A 131 4.24 16.26 9.12
N GLY A 132 3.40 15.57 9.88
CA GLY A 132 3.79 14.46 10.75
C GLY A 132 4.35 13.27 9.97
N ALA A 133 3.68 12.86 8.89
CA ALA A 133 4.17 11.81 8.00
C ALA A 133 5.55 12.15 7.40
N LEU A 134 5.74 13.39 6.97
CA LEU A 134 7.04 13.91 6.50
C LEU A 134 8.11 13.87 7.59
N ALA A 135 7.82 14.38 8.78
CA ALA A 135 8.78 14.46 9.88
C ALA A 135 9.29 13.07 10.30
N VAL A 136 8.40 12.09 10.42
CA VAL A 136 8.73 10.69 10.74
C VAL A 136 9.58 10.08 9.63
N THR A 137 9.22 10.32 8.39
CA THR A 137 9.97 9.84 7.21
C THR A 137 11.39 10.40 7.19
N PHE A 138 11.55 11.72 7.33
CA PHE A 138 12.88 12.34 7.37
C PHE A 138 13.73 11.84 8.53
N THR A 139 13.14 11.67 9.70
CA THR A 139 13.83 11.14 10.87
C THR A 139 14.36 9.73 10.60
N PHE A 140 13.50 8.84 10.08
CA PHE A 140 13.89 7.48 9.72
C PHE A 140 14.99 7.44 8.66
N LEU A 141 14.88 8.24 7.59
CA LEU A 141 15.90 8.26 6.54
C LEU A 141 17.24 8.78 7.06
N LYS A 142 17.25 9.83 7.90
CA LYS A 142 18.47 10.32 8.57
C LYS A 142 19.09 9.29 9.53
N GLU A 143 18.28 8.42 10.13
CA GLU A 143 18.77 7.32 10.97
C GLU A 143 19.43 6.22 10.14
N LYS A 144 18.90 5.92 8.95
CA LYS A 144 19.26 4.72 8.16
C LYS A 144 20.22 4.97 7.00
N LEU A 145 20.34 6.20 6.49
CA LEU A 145 21.14 6.55 5.32
C LEU A 145 22.39 7.38 5.67
N LYS A 146 22.96 7.18 6.87
CA LYS A 146 24.20 7.86 7.27
C LYS A 146 25.42 7.32 6.55
#